data_AF-A0A4S2RJS0-F1
#
_entry.id   AF-A0A4S2RJS0-F1
#
_cell.length_a   1.000
_cell.length_b   1.000
_cell.length_c   1.000
_cell.angle_alpha   90.00
_cell.angle_beta   90.00
_cell.angle_gamma   90.00
#
_symmetry.space_group_name_H-M   'P 1'
#
loop_
_entity.id
_entity.type
_entity.pdbx_description
1 polymer ?
#
loop_
_entity_poly.entity_id
_entity_poly.type
_entity_poly.pdbx_seq_one_letter_code
_entity_poly.pdbx_strand_id
1 'polypeptide(L)'
;MTMPKKQTRAAQLARQVQAVTGLPYTDCLKMCKPSEGSWGRLARELRAAGMTEAADRLLAADVVTTEASIWFSADGAVEQLFYYSDHPRVSRTYDACSNAAEAALNRAGFEQYSDAPEAEAYHAAFLALSKAGTLPDGRALARAALGVFADDPTWCSDVIRTRGREPFTYDTAASLSGPETPTAVAARRAARAMAQAAAVRFRGDEEWYEAAGIMVEVIWHACEAAGLLPLEGRQNCQDHLRDFMDGEISPT
;
A
#
# COMPACT_ATOMS: atom_id res chain seq x y z
N MET A 1 9.12 -32.65 32.24
CA MET A 1 8.10 -32.02 31.37
C MET A 1 8.43 -30.54 31.27
N THR A 2 9.12 -30.14 30.20
CA THR A 2 9.58 -28.77 30.00
C THR A 2 8.64 -28.08 29.01
N MET A 3 7.69 -27.30 29.52
CA MET A 3 7.27 -26.08 28.83
C MET A 3 8.04 -24.93 29.47
N PRO A 4 8.62 -24.03 28.67
CA PRO A 4 7.81 -23.06 27.96
C PRO A 4 8.36 -22.70 26.56
N LYS A 5 7.61 -22.96 25.49
CA LYS A 5 7.87 -22.27 24.21
C LYS A 5 7.04 -21.01 24.24
N LYS A 6 7.68 -19.84 24.31
CA LYS A 6 7.02 -18.54 24.06
C LYS A 6 6.13 -18.74 22.82
N GLN A 7 4.81 -18.64 22.98
CA GLN A 7 3.92 -18.67 21.83
C GLN A 7 4.35 -17.54 20.90
N THR A 8 4.50 -17.83 19.62
CA THR A 8 4.80 -16.81 18.62
C THR A 8 3.65 -15.81 18.58
N ARG A 9 3.90 -14.56 18.19
CA ARG A 9 2.85 -13.56 18.00
C ARG A 9 1.73 -14.08 17.10
N ALA A 10 2.07 -14.80 16.03
CA ALA A 10 1.13 -15.47 15.15
C ALA A 10 0.25 -16.51 15.86
N ALA A 11 0.83 -17.33 16.75
CA ALA A 11 0.06 -18.31 17.52
C ALA A 11 -0.88 -17.64 18.54
N GLN A 12 -0.44 -16.53 19.15
CA GLN A 12 -1.28 -15.74 20.06
C GLN A 12 -2.46 -15.10 19.32
N LEU A 13 -2.20 -14.46 18.17
CA LEU A 13 -3.24 -13.87 17.33
C LEU A 13 -4.23 -14.94 16.83
N ALA A 14 -3.74 -16.08 16.35
CA ALA A 14 -4.59 -17.18 15.91
C ALA A 14 -5.51 -17.70 17.02
N ARG A 15 -5.07 -17.70 18.29
CA ARG A 15 -5.92 -18.05 19.44
C ARG A 15 -6.99 -17.00 19.71
N GLN A 16 -6.66 -15.72 19.60
CA GLN A 16 -7.63 -14.64 19.75
C GLN A 16 -8.69 -14.71 18.65
N VAL A 17 -8.27 -14.87 17.40
CA VAL A 17 -9.18 -15.03 16.24
C VAL A 17 -10.08 -16.24 16.42
N GLN A 18 -9.52 -17.39 16.82
CA GLN A 18 -10.31 -18.59 17.11
C GLN A 18 -11.37 -18.32 18.19
N ALA A 19 -11.01 -17.64 19.28
CA ALA A 19 -11.91 -17.37 20.39
C ALA A 19 -13.08 -16.46 19.97
N VAL A 20 -12.83 -15.50 19.08
CA VAL A 20 -13.84 -14.55 18.57
C VAL A 20 -14.75 -15.20 17.52
N THR A 21 -14.18 -15.92 16.57
CA THR A 21 -14.91 -16.41 15.37
C THR A 21 -15.48 -17.81 15.53
N GLY A 22 -14.92 -18.59 16.46
CA GLY A 22 -15.20 -20.03 16.60
C GLY A 22 -14.63 -20.89 15.47
N LEU A 23 -13.78 -20.33 14.60
CA LEU A 23 -13.13 -21.08 13.53
C LEU A 23 -12.11 -22.10 14.08
N PRO A 24 -11.79 -23.18 13.33
CA PRO A 24 -10.75 -24.10 13.71
C PRO A 24 -9.38 -23.40 13.87
N TYR A 25 -8.67 -23.72 14.96
CA TYR A 25 -7.35 -23.12 15.24
C TYR A 25 -6.36 -23.27 14.08
N THR A 26 -6.42 -24.37 13.33
CA THR A 26 -5.57 -24.63 12.17
C THR A 26 -5.79 -23.62 11.06
N ASP A 27 -7.03 -23.16 10.88
CA ASP A 27 -7.41 -22.19 9.85
C ASP A 27 -6.97 -20.80 10.28
N CYS A 28 -7.22 -20.43 11.54
CA CYS A 28 -6.71 -19.18 12.12
C CYS A 28 -5.18 -19.11 12.07
N LEU A 29 -4.48 -20.21 12.35
CA LEU A 29 -3.02 -20.27 12.27
C LEU A 29 -2.52 -20.14 10.83
N LYS A 30 -3.27 -20.66 9.84
CA LYS A 30 -2.96 -20.50 8.43
C LYS A 30 -3.09 -19.04 7.99
N MET A 31 -4.13 -18.33 8.46
CA MET A 31 -4.29 -16.89 8.23
C MET A 31 -3.13 -16.08 8.81
N CYS A 32 -2.61 -16.48 9.97
CA CYS A 32 -1.50 -15.81 10.65
C CYS A 32 -0.10 -16.18 10.11
N LYS A 33 0.00 -16.96 9.02
CA LYS A 33 1.30 -17.31 8.46
C LYS A 33 1.91 -16.06 7.81
N PRO A 34 3.18 -15.72 8.12
CA PRO A 34 3.85 -14.60 7.47
C PRO A 34 3.91 -14.82 5.95
N SER A 35 3.57 -13.78 5.20
CA SER A 35 3.83 -13.67 3.76
C SER A 35 4.54 -12.34 3.49
N GLU A 36 5.57 -12.33 2.65
CA GLU A 36 6.19 -11.08 2.22
C GLU A 36 5.27 -10.41 1.19
N GLY A 37 4.54 -9.38 1.62
CA GLY A 37 3.77 -8.50 0.76
C GLY A 37 4.65 -7.53 -0.04
N SER A 38 4.02 -6.66 -0.82
CA SER A 38 4.72 -5.59 -1.56
C SER A 38 5.48 -4.64 -0.63
N TRP A 39 4.95 -4.36 0.57
CA TRP A 39 5.54 -3.43 1.54
C TRP A 39 6.83 -3.98 2.15
N GLY A 40 6.85 -5.26 2.56
CA GLY A 40 8.06 -5.93 3.04
C GLY A 40 9.18 -5.93 1.98
N ARG A 41 8.81 -6.16 0.71
CA ARG A 41 9.75 -6.10 -0.42
C ARG A 41 10.31 -4.69 -0.62
N LEU A 42 9.46 -3.66 -0.59
CA LEU A 42 9.88 -2.25 -0.66
C LEU A 42 10.81 -1.88 0.51
N ALA A 43 10.48 -2.26 1.73
CA ALA A 43 11.32 -2.01 2.90
C ALA A 43 12.70 -2.64 2.77
N ARG A 44 12.79 -3.86 2.19
CA ARG A 44 14.07 -4.52 1.93
C ARG A 44 14.92 -3.74 0.93
N GLU A 45 14.34 -3.32 -0.20
CA GLU A 45 15.07 -2.53 -1.21
C GLU A 45 15.46 -1.14 -0.68
N LEU A 46 14.61 -0.48 0.11
CA LEU A 46 14.92 0.77 0.81
C LEU A 46 16.13 0.59 1.73
N ARG A 47 16.15 -0.46 2.54
CA ARG A 47 17.28 -0.77 3.42
C ARG A 47 18.56 -1.06 2.63
N ALA A 48 18.46 -1.80 1.53
CA ALA A 48 19.60 -2.06 0.64
C ALA A 48 20.16 -0.76 0.00
N ALA A 49 19.30 0.24 -0.22
CA ALA A 49 19.67 1.56 -0.70
C ALA A 49 20.12 2.54 0.40
N GLY A 50 20.23 2.08 1.66
CA GLY A 50 20.66 2.87 2.81
C GLY A 50 19.55 3.70 3.48
N MET A 51 18.29 3.50 3.10
CA MET A 51 17.13 4.23 3.62
C MET A 51 16.48 3.49 4.80
N THR A 52 17.28 3.19 5.83
CA THR A 52 16.88 2.31 6.95
C THR A 52 15.69 2.85 7.73
N GLU A 53 15.63 4.16 7.98
CA GLU A 53 14.52 4.77 8.72
C GLU A 53 13.18 4.61 8.00
N ALA A 54 13.14 4.88 6.69
CA ALA A 54 11.94 4.68 5.87
C ALA A 54 11.52 3.21 5.82
N ALA A 55 12.48 2.29 5.73
CA ALA A 55 12.23 0.85 5.77
C ALA A 55 11.64 0.40 7.12
N ASP A 56 12.18 0.88 8.23
CA ASP A 56 11.74 0.51 9.58
C ASP A 56 10.32 1.03 9.86
N ARG A 57 10.02 2.27 9.44
CA ARG A 57 8.68 2.85 9.52
C ARG A 57 7.65 2.04 8.71
N LEU A 58 7.99 1.70 7.46
CA LEU A 58 7.13 0.88 6.60
C LEU A 58 6.87 -0.51 7.18
N LEU A 59 7.89 -1.16 7.75
CA LEU A 59 7.72 -2.47 8.40
C LEU A 59 6.86 -2.39 9.66
N ALA A 60 6.94 -1.29 10.42
CA ALA A 60 6.07 -1.09 11.57
C ALA A 60 4.60 -0.96 11.15
N ALA A 61 4.32 -0.26 10.04
CA ALA A 61 2.99 -0.18 9.44
C ALA A 61 2.51 -1.55 8.90
N ASP A 62 3.34 -2.24 8.12
CA ASP A 62 3.05 -3.56 7.53
C ASP A 62 2.62 -4.59 8.59
N VAL A 63 3.30 -4.60 9.73
CA VAL A 63 3.00 -5.49 10.85
C VAL A 63 1.59 -5.30 11.41
N VAL A 64 1.13 -4.05 11.53
CA VAL A 64 -0.19 -3.77 12.13
C VAL A 64 -1.31 -3.85 11.11
N THR A 65 -1.05 -3.47 9.86
CA THR A 65 -1.98 -3.69 8.75
C THR A 65 -2.18 -5.19 8.51
N THR A 66 -1.12 -6.00 8.56
CA THR A 66 -1.24 -7.47 8.47
C THR A 66 -2.11 -8.05 9.61
N GLU A 67 -1.95 -7.55 10.83
CA GLU A 67 -2.80 -7.96 11.96
C GLU A 67 -4.27 -7.59 11.72
N ALA A 68 -4.55 -6.37 11.25
CA ALA A 68 -5.90 -5.93 10.90
C ALA A 68 -6.51 -6.77 9.75
N SER A 69 -5.76 -7.03 8.68
CA SER A 69 -6.20 -7.88 7.56
C SER A 69 -6.52 -9.31 7.99
N ILE A 70 -5.84 -9.85 8.99
CA ILE A 70 -6.15 -11.17 9.55
C ILE A 70 -7.53 -11.17 10.21
N TRP A 71 -7.89 -10.12 10.95
CA TRP A 71 -9.21 -9.98 11.55
C TRP A 71 -10.31 -9.89 10.49
N PHE A 72 -10.12 -9.07 9.45
CA PHE A 72 -11.07 -9.00 8.32
C PHE A 72 -11.18 -10.32 7.55
N SER A 73 -10.05 -11.02 7.34
CA SER A 73 -10.06 -12.33 6.67
C SER A 73 -10.83 -13.39 7.49
N ALA A 74 -10.73 -13.31 8.82
CA ALA A 74 -11.43 -14.23 9.71
C ALA A 74 -12.93 -13.97 9.74
N ASP A 75 -13.34 -12.70 9.69
CA ASP A 75 -14.74 -12.30 9.50
C ASP A 75 -15.29 -12.83 8.18
N GLY A 76 -14.62 -12.56 7.05
CA GLY A 76 -15.05 -13.05 5.73
C GLY A 76 -15.17 -14.57 5.66
N ALA A 77 -14.33 -15.31 6.38
CA ALA A 77 -14.45 -16.77 6.48
C ALA A 77 -15.70 -17.21 7.26
N VAL A 78 -16.11 -16.49 8.31
CA VAL A 78 -17.38 -16.75 9.02
C VAL A 78 -18.57 -16.35 8.16
N GLU A 79 -18.51 -15.19 7.51
CA GLU A 79 -19.55 -14.76 6.58
C GLU A 79 -19.81 -15.83 5.52
N GLN A 80 -18.78 -16.31 4.82
CA GLN A 80 -18.92 -17.36 3.80
C GLN A 80 -19.60 -18.64 4.30
N LEU A 81 -19.37 -19.03 5.55
CA LEU A 81 -19.95 -20.24 6.14
C LEU A 81 -21.40 -20.06 6.60
N PHE A 82 -21.76 -18.84 7.04
CA PHE A 82 -23.01 -18.61 7.78
C PHE A 82 -23.92 -17.54 7.16
N TYR A 83 -23.54 -16.94 6.03
CA TYR A 83 -24.27 -15.83 5.40
C TYR A 83 -25.76 -16.13 5.22
N TYR A 84 -26.12 -17.33 4.73
CA TYR A 84 -27.51 -17.70 4.48
C TYR A 84 -28.21 -18.43 5.65
N SER A 85 -27.49 -18.74 6.74
CA SER A 85 -27.97 -19.64 7.79
C SER A 85 -28.01 -19.02 9.19
N ASP A 86 -27.16 -18.04 9.50
CA ASP A 86 -27.06 -17.42 10.82
C ASP A 86 -26.57 -15.97 10.74
N HIS A 87 -27.44 -15.09 10.23
CA HIS A 87 -27.16 -13.64 10.15
C HIS A 87 -26.78 -13.01 11.51
N PRO A 88 -27.41 -13.34 12.64
CA PRO A 88 -27.00 -12.80 13.94
C PRO A 88 -25.56 -13.15 14.31
N ARG A 89 -25.08 -14.36 13.95
CA ARG A 89 -23.68 -14.73 14.16
C ARG A 89 -22.74 -13.95 13.25
N VAL A 90 -23.07 -13.80 11.97
CA VAL A 90 -22.26 -13.01 11.03
C VAL A 90 -22.11 -11.58 11.53
N SER A 91 -23.22 -10.92 11.88
CA SER A 91 -23.20 -9.54 12.39
C SER A 91 -22.36 -9.38 13.67
N ARG A 92 -22.51 -10.28 14.66
CA ARG A 92 -21.68 -10.24 15.88
C ARG A 92 -20.19 -10.47 15.60
N THR A 93 -19.88 -11.31 14.62
CA THR A 93 -18.48 -11.61 14.26
C THR A 93 -17.86 -10.43 13.53
N TYR A 94 -18.60 -9.83 12.60
CA TYR A 94 -18.21 -8.60 11.92
C TYR A 94 -17.85 -7.51 12.91
N ASP A 95 -18.75 -7.20 13.86
CA ASP A 95 -18.51 -6.17 14.88
C ASP A 95 -17.25 -6.49 15.70
N ALA A 96 -17.07 -7.73 16.12
CA ALA A 96 -15.93 -8.12 16.94
C ALA A 96 -14.60 -8.06 16.18
N CYS A 97 -14.58 -8.52 14.93
CA CYS A 97 -13.41 -8.49 14.07
C CYS A 97 -13.05 -7.05 13.64
N SER A 98 -14.04 -6.23 13.28
CA SER A 98 -13.84 -4.82 12.95
C SER A 98 -13.24 -4.06 14.14
N ASN A 99 -13.84 -4.21 15.34
CA ASN A 99 -13.31 -3.60 16.55
C ASN A 99 -11.87 -4.05 16.88
N ALA A 100 -11.54 -5.32 16.63
CA ALA A 100 -10.19 -5.84 16.86
C ALA A 100 -9.17 -5.32 15.84
N ALA A 101 -9.56 -5.19 14.57
CA ALA A 101 -8.76 -4.60 13.51
C ALA A 101 -8.48 -3.11 13.79
N GLU A 102 -9.53 -2.35 14.11
CA GLU A 102 -9.44 -0.94 14.50
C GLU A 102 -8.56 -0.77 15.75
N ALA A 103 -8.72 -1.62 16.77
CA ALA A 103 -7.87 -1.57 17.95
C ALA A 103 -6.39 -1.83 17.62
N ALA A 104 -6.07 -2.68 16.63
CA ALA A 104 -4.70 -2.90 16.19
C ALA A 104 -4.11 -1.66 15.51
N LEU A 105 -4.88 -1.01 14.63
CA LEU A 105 -4.50 0.21 13.93
C LEU A 105 -4.35 1.40 14.89
N ASN A 106 -5.32 1.60 15.79
CA ASN A 106 -5.31 2.66 16.81
C ASN A 106 -4.10 2.55 17.75
N ARG A 107 -3.69 1.33 18.14
CA ARG A 107 -2.47 1.11 18.94
C ARG A 107 -1.20 1.58 18.24
N ALA A 108 -1.21 1.64 16.91
CA ALA A 108 -0.09 2.10 16.09
C ALA A 108 -0.18 3.59 15.74
N GLY A 109 -1.24 4.28 16.16
CA GLY A 109 -1.48 5.70 15.90
C GLY A 109 -2.18 6.01 14.58
N PHE A 110 -2.74 5.01 13.90
CA PHE A 110 -3.59 5.24 12.72
C PHE A 110 -4.98 5.69 13.16
N GLU A 111 -5.55 6.67 12.44
CA GLU A 111 -6.93 7.12 12.67
C GLU A 111 -7.94 6.10 12.11
N GLN A 112 -9.11 6.04 12.73
CA GLN A 112 -10.06 4.93 12.65
C GLN A 112 -10.66 4.67 11.24
N TYR A 113 -10.56 5.62 10.30
CA TYR A 113 -11.10 5.51 8.94
C TYR A 113 -10.28 6.30 7.91
N SER A 114 -9.00 6.02 7.78
CA SER A 114 -8.16 6.70 6.79
C SER A 114 -7.26 5.73 6.03
N ASP A 115 -6.95 6.07 4.79
CA ASP A 115 -5.90 5.45 3.96
C ASP A 115 -4.48 5.66 4.52
N ALA A 116 -4.34 5.94 5.82
CA ALA A 116 -3.09 6.34 6.44
C ALA A 116 -2.00 5.25 6.41
N PRO A 117 -2.30 3.95 6.61
CA PRO A 117 -1.31 2.89 6.43
C PRO A 117 -0.80 2.82 4.98
N GLU A 118 -1.71 2.86 4.01
CA GLU A 118 -1.39 2.80 2.58
C GLU A 118 -0.64 4.05 2.12
N ALA A 119 -0.97 5.21 2.68
CA ALA A 119 -0.26 6.46 2.45
C ALA A 119 1.21 6.34 2.86
N GLU A 120 1.52 5.71 3.99
CA GLU A 120 2.92 5.46 4.37
C GLU A 120 3.68 4.60 3.36
N ALA A 121 3.00 3.62 2.76
CA ALA A 121 3.58 2.82 1.68
C ALA A 121 3.81 3.67 0.41
N TYR A 122 2.91 4.60 0.10
CA TYR A 122 3.05 5.53 -1.03
C TYR A 122 4.16 6.57 -0.79
N HIS A 123 4.29 7.10 0.44
CA HIS A 123 5.41 7.95 0.84
C HIS A 123 6.74 7.21 0.70
N ALA A 124 6.80 5.94 1.15
CA ALA A 124 7.97 5.09 0.98
C ALA A 124 8.27 4.80 -0.51
N ALA A 125 7.24 4.62 -1.34
CA ALA A 125 7.38 4.44 -2.79
C ALA A 125 7.94 5.70 -3.46
N PHE A 126 7.48 6.89 -3.06
CA PHE A 126 8.05 8.16 -3.52
C PHE A 126 9.53 8.31 -3.15
N LEU A 127 9.88 7.98 -1.91
CA LEU A 127 11.28 7.99 -1.44
C LEU A 127 12.14 7.01 -2.26
N ALA A 128 11.62 5.83 -2.53
CA ALA A 128 12.27 4.82 -3.37
C ALA A 128 12.46 5.30 -4.81
N LEU A 129 11.44 5.88 -5.46
CA LEU A 129 11.53 6.42 -6.81
C LEU A 129 12.50 7.61 -6.88
N SER A 130 12.45 8.50 -5.88
CA SER A 130 13.40 9.61 -5.74
C SER A 130 14.83 9.10 -5.66
N LYS A 131 15.09 8.09 -4.83
CA LYS A 131 16.41 7.46 -4.71
C LYS A 131 16.82 6.74 -5.99
N ALA A 132 15.92 5.99 -6.63
CA ALA A 132 16.17 5.32 -7.90
C ALA A 132 16.59 6.32 -8.99
N GLY A 133 15.99 7.52 -8.99
CA GLY A 133 16.35 8.61 -9.89
C GLY A 133 17.76 9.19 -9.70
N THR A 134 18.46 8.85 -8.61
CA THR A 134 19.86 9.25 -8.35
C THR A 134 20.87 8.19 -8.75
N LEU A 135 20.41 6.99 -9.11
CA LEU A 135 21.26 5.83 -9.39
C LEU A 135 21.36 5.60 -10.91
N PRO A 136 22.52 5.16 -11.43
CA PRO A 136 22.62 4.74 -12.83
C PRO A 136 21.68 3.57 -13.18
N ASP A 137 21.50 2.63 -12.24
CA ASP A 137 20.54 1.54 -12.32
C ASP A 137 19.74 1.43 -11.02
N GLY A 138 18.55 2.02 -11.02
CA GLY A 138 17.61 2.00 -9.89
C GLY A 138 16.48 0.98 -10.04
N ARG A 139 16.55 0.05 -11.01
CA ARG A 139 15.40 -0.80 -11.41
C ARG A 139 14.79 -1.62 -10.29
N ALA A 140 15.62 -2.21 -9.42
CA ALA A 140 15.12 -3.02 -8.30
C ALA A 140 14.25 -2.19 -7.33
N LEU A 141 14.72 -0.99 -7.02
CA LEU A 141 14.03 -0.06 -6.13
C LEU A 141 12.74 0.49 -6.77
N ALA A 142 12.79 0.83 -8.07
CA ALA A 142 11.62 1.24 -8.84
C ALA A 142 10.56 0.12 -8.95
N ARG A 143 10.97 -1.13 -9.16
CA ARG A 143 10.05 -2.30 -9.14
C ARG A 143 9.37 -2.49 -7.81
N ALA A 144 10.11 -2.31 -6.72
CA ALA A 144 9.56 -2.45 -5.38
C ALA A 144 8.56 -1.34 -5.06
N ALA A 145 8.85 -0.10 -5.48
CA ALA A 145 7.92 1.04 -5.38
C ALA A 145 6.66 0.79 -6.22
N LEU A 146 6.82 0.38 -7.49
CA LEU A 146 5.72 0.06 -8.39
C LEU A 146 4.78 -1.00 -7.80
N GLY A 147 5.33 -2.01 -7.10
CA GLY A 147 4.55 -3.08 -6.49
C GLY A 147 3.62 -2.63 -5.35
N VAL A 148 3.78 -1.40 -4.84
CA VAL A 148 2.90 -0.83 -3.79
C VAL A 148 1.65 -0.19 -4.37
N PHE A 149 1.72 0.39 -5.57
CA PHE A 149 0.56 1.04 -6.18
C PHE A 149 -0.53 0.00 -6.51
N ALA A 150 -1.78 0.30 -6.18
CA ALA A 150 -2.92 -0.50 -6.62
C ALA A 150 -3.16 -0.32 -8.13
N ASP A 151 -3.83 -1.29 -8.74
CA ASP A 151 -4.40 -1.10 -10.09
C ASP A 151 -5.79 -0.46 -9.95
N ASP A 152 -5.82 0.76 -9.41
CA ASP A 152 -7.02 1.57 -9.21
C ASP A 152 -6.57 3.03 -9.06
N PRO A 153 -6.55 3.82 -10.15
CA PRO A 153 -6.06 5.20 -10.12
C PRO A 153 -6.85 6.10 -9.18
N THR A 154 -8.15 5.84 -9.05
CA THR A 154 -9.06 6.59 -8.19
C THR A 154 -8.74 6.38 -6.72
N TRP A 155 -8.57 5.12 -6.30
CA TRP A 155 -8.11 4.79 -4.96
C TRP A 155 -6.70 5.32 -4.69
N CYS A 156 -5.79 5.19 -5.65
CA CYS A 156 -4.44 5.75 -5.54
C CYS A 156 -4.45 7.26 -5.27
N SER A 157 -5.40 7.99 -5.86
CA SER A 157 -5.55 9.43 -5.69
C SER A 157 -5.97 9.81 -4.25
N ASP A 158 -6.80 9.01 -3.60
CA ASP A 158 -7.22 9.24 -2.21
C ASP A 158 -6.08 8.95 -1.23
N VAL A 159 -5.38 7.85 -1.46
CA VAL A 159 -4.25 7.43 -0.64
C VAL A 159 -3.12 8.45 -0.70
N ILE A 160 -2.70 8.91 -1.89
CA ILE A 160 -1.52 9.78 -2.05
C ILE A 160 -1.71 11.16 -1.40
N ARG A 161 -2.95 11.62 -1.27
CA ARG A 161 -3.30 12.91 -0.64
C ARG A 161 -3.49 12.77 0.88
N THR A 162 -3.51 11.55 1.40
CA THR A 162 -3.57 11.27 2.83
C THR A 162 -2.19 11.42 3.46
N ARG A 163 -2.11 12.08 4.63
CA ARG A 163 -0.83 12.39 5.28
C ARG A 163 -0.16 11.20 5.97
N GLY A 164 -0.89 10.13 6.26
CA GLY A 164 -0.40 9.06 7.14
C GLY A 164 -0.32 9.51 8.61
N ARG A 165 0.42 8.77 9.44
CA ARG A 165 0.60 9.11 10.88
C ARG A 165 1.48 10.33 11.12
N GLU A 166 2.42 10.58 10.21
CA GLU A 166 3.35 11.71 10.30
C GLU A 166 3.23 12.57 9.05
N PRO A 167 3.14 13.91 9.17
CA PRO A 167 3.10 14.78 8.01
C PRO A 167 4.29 14.54 7.07
N PHE A 168 4.00 14.16 5.84
CA PHE A 168 4.97 13.99 4.76
C PHE A 168 4.76 15.06 3.68
N THR A 169 5.84 15.55 3.07
CA THR A 169 5.74 16.46 1.92
C THR A 169 6.57 15.95 0.76
N TYR A 170 6.10 16.25 -0.45
CA TYR A 170 6.74 15.85 -1.70
C TYR A 170 7.64 16.95 -2.28
N ASP A 171 7.94 17.99 -1.51
CA ASP A 171 8.60 19.23 -1.98
C ASP A 171 9.98 18.98 -2.59
N THR A 172 10.64 17.88 -2.23
CA THR A 172 11.95 17.51 -2.77
C THR A 172 11.89 17.11 -4.25
N ALA A 173 10.71 16.78 -4.79
CA ALA A 173 10.54 16.23 -6.14
C ALA A 173 11.07 17.16 -7.25
N ALA A 174 10.85 18.47 -7.10
CA ALA A 174 11.30 19.47 -8.08
C ALA A 174 12.83 19.53 -8.19
N SER A 175 13.54 19.27 -7.08
CA SER A 175 15.00 19.34 -7.00
C SER A 175 15.73 18.05 -7.41
N LEU A 176 14.99 16.98 -7.72
CA LEU A 176 15.59 15.69 -8.07
C LEU A 176 16.48 15.82 -9.30
N SER A 177 17.71 15.36 -9.16
CA SER A 177 18.72 15.27 -10.22
C SER A 177 19.44 13.93 -10.14
N GLY A 178 20.15 13.56 -11.20
CA GLY A 178 20.85 12.29 -11.26
C GLY A 178 21.32 11.97 -12.68
N PRO A 179 21.73 10.73 -12.95
CA PRO A 179 22.15 10.31 -14.28
C PRO A 179 21.04 10.46 -15.33
N GLU A 180 21.43 10.65 -16.59
CA GLU A 180 20.52 10.72 -17.75
C GLU A 180 20.22 9.33 -18.34
N THR A 181 20.29 8.28 -17.54
CA THR A 181 19.85 6.95 -17.98
C THR A 181 18.32 6.93 -18.07
N PRO A 182 17.73 6.21 -19.05
CA PRO A 182 16.27 6.15 -19.21
C PRO A 182 15.54 5.78 -17.91
N THR A 183 16.07 4.80 -17.17
CA THR A 183 15.55 4.39 -15.85
C THR A 183 15.55 5.52 -14.83
N ALA A 184 16.66 6.25 -14.69
CA ALA A 184 16.80 7.31 -13.70
C ALA A 184 15.88 8.50 -14.04
N VAL A 185 15.78 8.86 -15.33
CA VAL A 185 14.87 9.90 -15.82
C VAL A 185 13.41 9.51 -15.53
N ALA A 186 13.00 8.29 -15.87
CA ALA A 186 11.65 7.79 -15.61
C ALA A 186 11.32 7.80 -14.11
N ALA A 187 12.25 7.36 -13.25
CA ALA A 187 12.04 7.39 -11.80
C ALA A 187 11.82 8.81 -11.26
N ARG A 188 12.58 9.80 -11.76
CA ARG A 188 12.38 11.22 -11.41
C ARG A 188 11.05 11.75 -11.93
N ARG A 189 10.61 11.35 -13.12
CA ARG A 189 9.28 11.72 -13.65
C ARG A 189 8.16 11.14 -12.79
N ALA A 190 8.24 9.87 -12.43
CA ALA A 190 7.28 9.23 -11.52
C ALA A 190 7.20 9.97 -10.17
N ALA A 191 8.34 10.28 -9.55
CA ALA A 191 8.37 11.02 -8.28
C ALA A 191 7.78 12.44 -8.39
N ARG A 192 7.99 13.14 -9.51
CA ARG A 192 7.39 14.46 -9.76
C ARG A 192 5.90 14.38 -10.01
N ALA A 193 5.44 13.39 -10.78
CA ALA A 193 4.02 13.13 -10.96
C ALA A 193 3.34 12.81 -9.62
N MET A 194 3.97 12.05 -8.73
CA MET A 194 3.43 11.81 -7.38
C MET A 194 3.25 13.12 -6.60
N ALA A 195 4.25 14.00 -6.66
CA ALA A 195 4.19 15.31 -6.02
C ALA A 195 3.08 16.19 -6.61
N GLN A 196 2.87 16.13 -7.93
CA GLN A 196 1.79 16.83 -8.61
C GLN A 196 0.42 16.29 -8.19
N ALA A 197 0.22 14.96 -8.21
CA ALA A 197 -1.03 14.31 -7.78
C ALA A 197 -1.37 14.65 -6.32
N ALA A 198 -0.39 14.63 -5.42
CA ALA A 198 -0.57 14.97 -4.02
C ALA A 198 -0.93 16.46 -3.79
N ALA A 199 -0.56 17.34 -4.72
CA ALA A 199 -0.83 18.78 -4.63
C ALA A 199 -2.22 19.17 -5.16
N VAL A 200 -2.90 18.27 -5.88
CA VAL A 200 -4.27 18.50 -6.36
C VAL A 200 -5.21 18.63 -5.16
N ARG A 201 -6.03 19.69 -5.16
CA ARG A 201 -6.90 20.02 -4.04
C ARG A 201 -8.09 19.05 -3.97
N PHE A 202 -8.70 18.99 -2.80
CA PHE A 202 -9.91 18.20 -2.56
C PHE A 202 -11.12 19.14 -2.54
N ARG A 203 -11.58 19.61 -3.71
CA ARG A 203 -12.73 20.53 -3.83
C ARG A 203 -13.85 20.03 -4.75
N GLY A 204 -13.85 18.76 -5.13
CA GLY A 204 -14.92 18.12 -5.88
C GLY A 204 -14.43 16.95 -6.74
N ASP A 205 -15.37 16.30 -7.42
CA ASP A 205 -15.11 15.10 -8.23
C ASP A 205 -14.14 15.38 -9.39
N GLU A 206 -14.19 16.57 -10.00
CA GLU A 206 -13.29 16.94 -11.12
C GLU A 206 -11.81 16.96 -10.72
N GLU A 207 -11.47 17.58 -9.58
CA GLU A 207 -10.10 17.58 -9.04
C GLU A 207 -9.68 16.19 -8.54
N TRP A 208 -10.65 15.36 -8.15
CA TRP A 208 -10.40 13.96 -7.80
C TRP A 208 -9.97 13.12 -9.01
N TYR A 209 -10.65 13.29 -10.16
CA TYR A 209 -10.26 12.64 -11.41
C TYR A 209 -8.95 13.18 -12.00
N GLU A 210 -8.63 14.46 -11.81
CA GLU A 210 -7.32 15.02 -12.17
C GLU A 210 -6.18 14.30 -11.45
N ALA A 211 -6.29 14.15 -10.12
CA ALA A 211 -5.30 13.42 -9.33
C ALA A 211 -5.20 11.94 -9.75
N ALA A 212 -6.31 11.30 -10.08
CA ALA A 212 -6.35 9.93 -10.60
C ALA A 212 -5.61 9.81 -11.95
N GLY A 213 -5.82 10.75 -12.88
CA GLY A 213 -5.11 10.81 -14.15
C GLY A 213 -3.59 10.95 -13.97
N ILE A 214 -3.16 11.85 -13.08
CA ILE A 214 -1.73 12.00 -12.76
C ILE A 214 -1.17 10.73 -12.10
N MET A 215 -1.95 10.01 -11.28
CA MET A 215 -1.53 8.72 -10.73
C MET A 215 -1.33 7.65 -11.82
N VAL A 216 -2.04 7.72 -12.94
CA VAL A 216 -1.73 6.87 -14.11
C VAL A 216 -0.36 7.21 -14.68
N GLU A 217 0.01 8.49 -14.78
CA GLU A 217 1.35 8.92 -15.21
C GLU A 217 2.45 8.45 -14.23
N VAL A 218 2.18 8.48 -12.92
CA VAL A 218 3.07 7.92 -11.90
C VAL A 218 3.34 6.45 -12.20
N ILE A 219 2.29 5.65 -12.38
CA ILE A 219 2.40 4.21 -12.61
C ILE A 219 3.08 3.94 -13.96
N TRP A 220 2.78 4.73 -14.99
CA TRP A 220 3.43 4.68 -16.30
C TRP A 220 4.95 4.82 -16.17
N HIS A 221 5.41 5.91 -15.56
CA HIS A 221 6.84 6.18 -15.40
C HIS A 221 7.51 5.24 -14.40
N ALA A 222 6.79 4.76 -13.39
CA ALA A 222 7.30 3.73 -12.48
C ALA A 222 7.52 2.39 -13.21
N CYS A 223 6.67 2.02 -14.17
CA CYS A 223 6.90 0.87 -15.06
C CYS A 223 8.16 1.06 -15.91
N GLU A 224 8.32 2.22 -16.54
CA GLU A 224 9.53 2.53 -17.33
C GLU A 224 10.80 2.48 -16.46
N ALA A 225 10.74 3.06 -15.26
CA ALA A 225 11.83 3.00 -14.28
C ALA A 225 12.13 1.57 -13.81
N ALA A 226 11.11 0.71 -13.73
CA ALA A 226 11.24 -0.71 -13.46
C ALA A 226 11.77 -1.53 -14.66
N GLY A 227 11.91 -0.91 -15.84
CA GLY A 227 12.28 -1.58 -17.09
C GLY A 227 11.18 -2.51 -17.60
N LEU A 228 9.92 -2.13 -17.39
CA LEU A 228 8.71 -2.81 -17.86
C LEU A 228 8.05 -1.97 -18.98
N LEU A 229 7.10 -2.56 -19.69
CA LEU A 229 6.26 -1.78 -20.60
C LEU A 229 5.35 -0.85 -19.78
N PRO A 230 4.99 0.33 -20.31
CA PRO A 230 4.10 1.22 -19.59
C PRO A 230 2.76 0.56 -19.24
N LEU A 231 2.34 0.74 -17.99
CA LEU A 231 1.13 0.13 -17.42
C LEU A 231 1.04 -1.40 -17.57
N GLU A 232 2.18 -2.10 -17.68
CA GLU A 232 2.21 -3.56 -17.75
C GLU A 232 1.54 -4.19 -16.51
N GLY A 233 0.50 -5.00 -16.75
CA GLY A 233 -0.28 -5.66 -15.70
C GLY A 233 -1.23 -4.74 -14.93
N ARG A 234 -1.55 -3.54 -15.45
CA ARG A 234 -2.39 -2.53 -14.81
C ARG A 234 -3.61 -2.20 -15.67
N GLN A 235 -4.57 -3.13 -15.73
CA GLN A 235 -5.71 -3.05 -16.65
C GLN A 235 -6.62 -1.86 -16.32
N ASN A 236 -6.90 -1.63 -15.04
CA ASN A 236 -7.77 -0.51 -14.65
C ASN A 236 -7.10 0.83 -14.94
N CYS A 237 -5.77 0.93 -14.81
CA CYS A 237 -5.03 2.12 -15.22
C CYS A 237 -5.07 2.33 -16.75
N GLN A 238 -4.97 1.25 -17.54
CA GLN A 238 -5.09 1.32 -19.00
C GLN A 238 -6.49 1.73 -19.45
N ASP A 239 -7.52 1.21 -18.79
CA ASP A 239 -8.91 1.56 -19.08
C ASP A 239 -9.18 3.03 -18.70
N HIS A 240 -8.72 3.46 -17.52
CA HIS A 240 -8.80 4.87 -17.12
C HIS A 240 -8.11 5.79 -18.12
N LEU A 241 -6.90 5.41 -18.58
CA LEU A 241 -6.15 6.15 -19.60
C LEU A 241 -6.95 6.28 -20.90
N ARG A 242 -7.57 5.19 -21.37
CA ARG A 242 -8.39 5.20 -22.60
C ARG A 242 -9.64 6.05 -22.45
N ASP A 243 -10.33 5.91 -21.32
CA ASP A 243 -11.63 6.53 -21.10
C ASP A 243 -11.51 8.03 -20.78
N PHE A 244 -10.37 8.49 -20.24
CA PHE A 244 -10.08 9.91 -19.99
C PHE A 244 -9.31 10.61 -21.13
N MET A 245 -8.52 9.89 -21.93
CA MET A 245 -7.63 10.48 -22.94
C MET A 245 -8.02 10.26 -24.41
N ASP A 246 -9.29 9.98 -24.69
CA ASP A 246 -9.89 10.33 -25.99
C ASP A 246 -9.88 11.87 -26.24
N GLY A 247 -9.34 12.67 -25.31
CA GLY A 247 -8.87 14.05 -25.51
C GLY A 247 -7.41 14.25 -25.09
N GLU A 248 -6.49 14.24 -26.07
CA GLU A 248 -5.14 14.85 -26.06
C GLU A 248 -4.15 14.56 -24.90
N ILE A 249 -3.21 13.63 -25.12
CA ILE A 249 -1.86 13.82 -24.57
C ILE A 249 -1.10 14.78 -25.50
N SER A 250 -0.77 15.97 -25.01
CA SER A 250 0.28 16.77 -25.64
C SER A 250 1.65 16.22 -25.25
N PRO A 251 2.48 15.78 -26.20
CA PRO A 251 3.88 15.48 -25.93
C PRO A 251 4.64 16.81 -25.80
N THR A 252 5.03 17.17 -24.58
CA THR A 252 6.07 18.20 -24.34
C THR A 252 7.16 17.67 -23.42
#